data_AF-A0A971KW11-F1
#
_entry.id   AF-A0A971KW11-F1
#
_cell.length_a   1.000
_cell.length_b   1.000
_cell.length_c   1.000
_cell.angle_alpha   90.00
_cell.angle_beta   90.00
_cell.angle_gamma   90.00
#
_symmetry.space_group_name_H-M   'P 1'
#
loop_
_entity.id
_entity.type
_entity.pdbx_description
1 polymer ?
#
loop_
_entity_poly.entity_id
_entity_poly.type
_entity_poly.pdbx_seq_one_letter_code
_entity_poly.pdbx_strand_id
1 'polypeptide(L)'
;MNPLIRFFDQVIARPWMSISRWGTTALLTQALTKDSHTPQFVPQAGTMLYVAASTLPYHISGYTNRTQAVIRALSQAGKTVYALTRPGYPWDRPDRLQDAQETATQVEEIKYHHFRTPRNNRPVLFYTFQAAKVIAQRAQEQKVALIHAASNHVNA
;
A
#
# COMPACT_ATOMS: atom_id res chain seq x y z
N MET A 1 -31.83 -4.74 19.21
CA MET A 1 -30.62 -5.54 18.90
C MET A 1 -30.59 -6.73 19.87
N ASN A 2 -30.56 -7.96 19.36
CA ASN A 2 -30.85 -9.17 20.14
C ASN A 2 -29.74 -9.46 21.19
N PRO A 3 -30.07 -9.63 22.49
CA PRO A 3 -29.08 -9.83 23.57
C PRO A 3 -28.15 -11.04 23.37
N LEU A 4 -28.63 -12.11 22.71
CA LEU A 4 -27.83 -13.29 22.36
C LEU A 4 -26.70 -12.96 21.38
N ILE A 5 -26.93 -12.04 20.44
CA ILE A 5 -25.92 -11.61 19.45
C ILE A 5 -24.83 -10.80 20.14
N ARG A 6 -25.20 -9.91 21.07
CA ARG A 6 -24.23 -9.15 21.87
C ARG A 6 -23.35 -10.04 22.74
N PHE A 7 -23.92 -11.10 23.33
CA PHE A 7 -23.16 -12.05 24.13
C PHE A 7 -22.13 -12.81 23.29
N PHE A 8 -22.53 -13.31 22.10
CA PHE A 8 -21.62 -14.02 21.20
C PHE A 8 -20.47 -13.13 20.71
N ASP A 9 -20.77 -11.87 20.35
CA ASP A 9 -19.76 -10.89 19.93
C ASP A 9 -18.76 -10.55 21.04
N GLN A 10 -19.24 -10.37 22.27
CA GLN A 10 -18.41 -9.92 23.39
C GLN A 10 -17.60 -11.05 24.02
N VAL A 11 -18.17 -12.24 24.17
CA VAL A 11 -17.58 -13.33 24.95
C VAL A 11 -16.80 -14.30 24.08
N ILE A 12 -17.15 -14.44 22.80
CA ILE A 12 -16.54 -15.44 21.91
C ILE A 12 -15.75 -14.76 20.79
N ALA A 13 -16.38 -13.87 20.01
CA ALA A 13 -15.75 -13.31 18.82
C ALA A 13 -14.58 -12.36 19.14
N ARG A 14 -14.72 -11.47 20.13
CA ARG A 14 -13.67 -10.49 20.51
C ARG A 14 -12.41 -11.14 21.11
N PRO A 15 -12.51 -12.08 22.08
CA PRO A 15 -11.33 -12.77 22.60
C PRO A 15 -10.67 -13.62 21.51
N TRP A 16 -11.46 -14.31 20.68
CA TRP A 16 -10.96 -15.09 19.56
C TRP A 16 -10.20 -14.23 18.54
N MET A 17 -10.74 -13.06 18.17
CA MET A 17 -10.04 -12.10 17.31
C MET A 17 -8.76 -11.56 17.94
N SER A 18 -8.70 -11.44 19.27
CA SER A 18 -7.49 -10.98 19.97
C SER A 18 -6.40 -12.05 19.96
N ILE A 19 -6.78 -13.31 20.20
CA ILE A 19 -5.87 -14.46 20.14
C ILE A 19 -5.36 -14.69 18.72
N SER A 20 -6.23 -14.61 17.71
CA SER A 20 -5.83 -14.79 16.30
C SER A 20 -4.91 -13.67 15.82
N ARG A 21 -5.09 -12.43 16.30
CA ARG A 21 -4.17 -11.31 16.04
C ARG A 21 -2.82 -11.54 16.68
N TRP A 22 -2.77 -11.96 17.94
CA TRP A 22 -1.50 -12.24 18.61
C TRP A 22 -0.73 -13.35 17.89
N GLY A 23 -1.40 -14.45 17.54
CA GLY A 23 -0.80 -15.54 16.75
C GLY A 23 -0.31 -15.08 15.38
N THR A 24 -1.11 -14.26 14.68
CA THR A 24 -0.71 -13.67 13.40
C THR A 24 0.52 -12.79 13.54
N THR A 25 0.57 -11.91 14.55
CA THR A 25 1.73 -11.03 14.79
C THR A 25 2.97 -11.84 15.14
N ALA A 26 2.86 -12.86 15.99
CA ALA A 26 3.98 -13.71 16.37
C ALA A 26 4.56 -14.47 15.16
N LEU A 27 3.69 -15.07 14.33
CA LEU A 27 4.09 -15.76 13.11
C LEU A 27 4.73 -14.80 12.09
N LEU A 28 4.18 -13.59 11.93
CA LEU A 28 4.76 -12.56 11.06
C LEU A 28 6.15 -12.14 11.55
N THR A 29 6.30 -11.85 12.84
CA THR A 29 7.60 -11.50 13.43
C THR A 29 8.62 -12.62 13.24
N GLN A 30 8.22 -13.88 13.48
CA GLN A 30 9.12 -15.02 13.28
C GLN A 30 9.51 -15.18 11.79
N ALA A 31 8.57 -15.04 10.86
CA ALA A 31 8.86 -15.12 9.43
C ALA A 31 9.78 -13.97 8.96
N LEU A 32 9.57 -12.75 9.45
CA LEU A 32 10.39 -11.58 9.08
C LEU A 32 11.81 -11.63 9.67
N THR A 33 11.99 -12.25 10.82
CA THR A 33 13.30 -12.37 11.48
C THR A 33 14.12 -13.54 10.93
N LYS A 34 13.46 -14.62 10.47
CA LYS A 34 14.13 -15.83 9.95
C LYS A 34 14.94 -15.59 8.68
N ASP A 35 14.52 -14.64 7.83
CA ASP A 35 15.15 -14.36 6.53
C ASP A 35 16.04 -13.10 6.53
N SER A 36 16.54 -12.69 7.71
CA SER A 36 17.37 -11.50 7.87
C SER A 36 18.82 -11.69 7.41
N HIS A 37 19.03 -12.19 6.18
CA HIS A 37 20.26 -11.87 5.48
C HIS A 37 20.20 -10.39 5.11
N THR A 38 21.11 -9.58 5.64
CA THR A 38 21.28 -8.20 5.16
C THR A 38 21.75 -8.27 3.72
N PRO A 39 20.90 -7.99 2.71
CA PRO A 39 21.38 -7.89 1.35
C PRO A 39 22.32 -6.68 1.32
N GLN A 40 23.38 -6.72 0.53
CA GLN A 40 24.22 -5.54 0.28
C GLN A 40 23.45 -4.56 -0.63
N PHE A 41 22.36 -4.00 -0.11
CA PHE A 41 21.55 -2.99 -0.78
C PHE A 41 22.11 -1.61 -0.41
N VAL A 42 22.65 -0.91 -1.41
CA VAL A 42 23.13 0.47 -1.27
C VAL A 42 22.08 1.41 -1.88
N PRO A 43 21.22 2.06 -1.06
CA PRO A 43 20.24 3.00 -1.57
C PRO A 43 20.90 4.31 -2.04
N GLN A 44 20.24 5.01 -2.97
CA GLN A 44 20.60 6.36 -3.35
C GLN A 44 19.97 7.36 -2.35
N ALA A 45 20.80 8.12 -1.65
CA ALA A 45 20.33 9.11 -0.68
C ALA A 45 19.38 10.13 -1.33
N GLY A 46 18.34 10.55 -0.58
CA GLY A 46 17.37 11.55 -1.05
C GLY A 46 16.29 11.02 -2.01
N THR A 47 16.31 9.73 -2.35
CA THR A 47 15.28 9.08 -3.17
C THR A 47 14.22 8.39 -2.31
N MET A 48 12.97 8.39 -2.77
CA MET A 48 11.87 7.74 -2.07
C MET A 48 10.83 7.15 -3.01
N LEU A 49 10.19 6.06 -2.59
CA LEU A 49 9.03 5.48 -3.25
C LEU A 49 7.76 5.83 -2.46
N TYR A 50 6.89 6.65 -3.04
CA TYR A 50 5.58 6.95 -2.47
C TYR A 50 4.55 5.96 -3.01
N VAL A 51 3.93 5.18 -2.11
CA VAL A 51 2.94 4.15 -2.48
C VAL A 51 1.53 4.67 -2.18
N ALA A 52 0.83 5.16 -3.20
CA ALA A 52 -0.51 5.72 -3.12
C ALA A 52 -1.62 4.66 -3.22
N ALA A 53 -2.71 4.81 -2.47
CA ALA A 53 -3.87 3.92 -2.54
C ALA A 53 -4.75 4.15 -3.77
N SER A 54 -4.80 5.40 -4.23
CA SER A 54 -5.50 5.88 -5.43
C SER A 54 -4.85 7.15 -5.97
N THR A 55 -5.16 7.50 -7.21
CA THR A 55 -4.69 8.71 -7.89
C THR A 55 -5.70 9.18 -8.93
N LEU A 56 -5.60 10.45 -9.30
CA LEU A 56 -6.21 11.01 -10.51
C LEU A 56 -5.69 10.28 -11.76
N PRO A 57 -6.44 10.26 -12.88
CA PRO A 57 -7.83 10.73 -13.00
C PRO A 57 -8.84 9.67 -12.52
N TYR A 58 -8.38 8.48 -12.14
CA TYR A 58 -9.25 7.34 -11.84
C TYR A 58 -10.13 7.55 -10.61
N HIS A 59 -9.66 8.28 -9.59
CA HIS A 59 -10.46 8.70 -8.44
C HIS A 59 -10.16 10.16 -8.12
N ILE A 60 -11.21 10.93 -7.80
CA ILE A 60 -11.11 12.33 -7.37
C ILE A 60 -11.62 12.41 -5.94
N SER A 61 -10.76 12.78 -4.99
CA SER A 61 -11.09 12.89 -3.57
C SER A 61 -10.10 13.81 -2.85
N GLY A 62 -10.40 14.17 -1.60
CA GLY A 62 -9.42 14.85 -0.74
C GLY A 62 -8.11 14.07 -0.58
N TYR A 63 -8.17 12.73 -0.61
CA TYR A 63 -6.98 11.88 -0.55
C TYR A 63 -6.07 12.06 -1.77
N THR A 64 -6.62 12.05 -2.98
CA THR A 64 -5.83 12.14 -4.21
C THR A 64 -5.22 13.52 -4.36
N ASN A 65 -5.96 14.58 -4.03
CA ASN A 65 -5.46 15.95 -4.03
C ASN A 65 -4.34 16.15 -2.99
N ARG A 66 -4.52 15.62 -1.76
CA ARG A 66 -3.47 15.65 -0.73
C ARG A 66 -2.23 14.88 -1.17
N THR A 67 -2.40 13.71 -1.79
CA THR A 67 -1.28 12.90 -2.28
C THR A 67 -0.47 13.64 -3.34
N GLN A 68 -1.14 14.31 -4.30
CA GLN A 68 -0.49 15.18 -5.29
C GLN A 68 0.32 16.29 -4.61
N ALA A 69 -0.31 17.03 -3.71
CA ALA A 69 0.34 18.13 -2.99
C ALA A 69 1.56 17.67 -2.16
N VAL A 70 1.45 16.54 -1.49
CA VAL A 70 2.55 15.96 -0.69
C VAL A 70 3.72 15.54 -1.58
N ILE A 71 3.47 14.83 -2.68
CA ILE A 71 4.54 14.41 -3.60
C ILE A 71 5.21 15.65 -4.21
N ARG A 72 4.44 16.64 -4.64
CA ARG A 72 4.97 17.92 -5.15
C ARG A 72 5.86 18.62 -4.13
N ALA A 73 5.39 18.77 -2.89
CA ALA A 73 6.16 19.42 -1.83
C ALA A 73 7.47 18.69 -1.52
N LEU A 74 7.46 17.35 -1.51
CA LEU A 74 8.67 16.54 -1.32
C LEU A 74 9.66 16.72 -2.47
N SER A 75 9.19 16.75 -3.71
CA SER A 75 10.02 17.04 -4.88
C SER A 75 10.62 18.44 -4.82
N GLN A 76 9.84 19.46 -4.45
CA GLN A 76 10.29 20.84 -4.27
C GLN A 76 11.31 20.98 -3.13
N ALA A 77 11.23 20.12 -2.10
CA ALA A 77 12.23 20.02 -1.04
C ALA A 77 13.51 19.27 -1.46
N GLY A 78 13.71 19.03 -2.77
CA GLY A 78 14.90 18.41 -3.32
C GLY A 78 14.97 16.88 -3.18
N LYS A 79 13.83 16.21 -2.93
CA LYS A 79 13.77 14.74 -2.92
C LYS A 79 13.43 14.21 -4.31
N THR A 80 14.00 13.07 -4.68
CA THR A 80 13.56 12.33 -5.87
C THR A 80 12.43 11.39 -5.47
N VAL A 81 11.20 11.72 -5.88
CA VAL A 81 10.00 10.95 -5.49
C VAL A 81 9.52 10.10 -6.66
N TYR A 82 9.61 8.78 -6.50
CA TYR A 82 8.99 7.82 -7.40
C TYR A 82 7.57 7.53 -6.91
N ALA A 83 6.56 7.74 -7.76
CA ALA A 83 5.17 7.47 -7.41
C ALA A 83 4.75 6.08 -7.92
N LEU A 84 4.24 5.27 -7.00
CA LEU A 84 3.68 3.95 -7.27
C LEU A 84 2.29 3.90 -6.66
N THR A 85 1.33 3.31 -7.35
CA THR A 85 0.05 2.95 -6.72
C THR A 85 0.12 1.56 -6.12
N ARG A 86 -0.74 1.29 -5.12
CA ARG A 86 -0.87 -0.06 -4.57
C ARG A 86 -1.07 -1.07 -5.71
N PRO A 87 -0.41 -2.24 -5.69
CA PRO A 87 -0.62 -3.25 -6.70
C PRO A 87 -2.11 -3.62 -6.84
N GLY A 88 -2.54 -3.87 -8.08
CA GLY A 88 -3.92 -4.13 -8.47
C GLY A 88 -4.69 -2.88 -8.92
N TYR A 89 -4.35 -1.72 -8.39
CA TYR A 89 -4.96 -0.45 -8.78
C TYR A 89 -4.45 0.00 -10.16
N PRO A 90 -5.32 0.61 -11.01
CA PRO A 90 -6.75 0.86 -10.80
C PRO A 90 -7.68 -0.26 -11.29
N TRP A 91 -7.16 -1.32 -11.91
CA TRP A 91 -7.98 -2.37 -12.53
C TRP A 91 -8.85 -3.17 -11.56
N ASP A 92 -8.51 -3.20 -10.28
CA ASP A 92 -9.30 -3.87 -9.25
C ASP A 92 -10.38 -2.97 -8.61
N ARG A 93 -10.52 -1.73 -9.06
CA ARG A 93 -11.52 -0.77 -8.58
C ARG A 93 -12.64 -0.60 -9.60
N PRO A 94 -13.85 -1.12 -9.35
CA PRO A 94 -14.98 -0.97 -10.28
C PRO A 94 -15.54 0.46 -10.27
N ASP A 95 -15.30 1.22 -9.20
CA ASP A 95 -15.74 2.61 -8.99
C ASP A 95 -14.81 3.67 -9.63
N ARG A 96 -13.82 3.24 -10.42
CA ARG A 96 -12.93 4.14 -11.14
C ARG A 96 -13.72 4.97 -12.17
N LEU A 97 -13.37 6.24 -12.30
CA LEU A 97 -14.02 7.18 -13.23
C LEU A 97 -13.67 6.89 -14.70
N GLN A 98 -12.56 6.22 -14.96
CA GLN A 98 -12.13 5.83 -16.30
C GLN A 98 -11.22 4.60 -16.25
N ASP A 99 -11.05 3.94 -17.40
CA ASP A 99 -10.17 2.78 -17.52
C ASP A 99 -8.70 3.14 -17.69
N ALA A 100 -7.83 2.35 -17.05
CA ALA A 100 -6.40 2.41 -17.28
C ALA A 100 -6.01 1.49 -18.44
N GLN A 101 -5.49 2.11 -19.51
CA GLN A 101 -4.94 1.38 -20.65
C GLN A 101 -3.48 0.96 -20.38
N GLU A 102 -2.72 1.83 -19.71
CA GLU A 102 -1.28 1.65 -19.49
C GLU A 102 -0.93 1.35 -18.03
N THR A 103 0.30 0.90 -17.80
CA THR A 103 0.89 0.68 -16.48
C THR A 103 1.60 1.92 -15.91
N ALA A 104 1.35 3.08 -16.52
CA ALA A 104 1.75 4.37 -15.99
C ALA A 104 0.67 5.41 -16.30
N THR A 105 0.58 6.45 -15.47
CA THR A 105 -0.32 7.59 -15.67
C THR A 105 0.42 8.85 -15.29
N GLN A 106 0.47 9.80 -16.22
CA GLN A 106 0.98 11.13 -15.97
C GLN A 106 -0.16 11.98 -15.37
N VAL A 107 0.09 12.60 -14.23
CA VAL A 107 -0.79 13.62 -13.65
C VAL A 107 0.08 14.81 -13.33
N GLU A 108 -0.12 15.91 -14.07
CA GLU A 108 0.71 17.11 -13.96
C GLU A 108 2.20 16.74 -14.11
N GLU A 109 3.06 17.06 -13.15
CA GLU A 109 4.49 16.69 -13.16
C GLU A 109 4.80 15.29 -12.58
N ILE A 110 3.79 14.58 -12.06
CA ILE A 110 4.00 13.31 -11.34
C ILE A 110 3.59 12.13 -12.22
N LYS A 111 4.54 11.22 -12.45
CA LYS A 111 4.31 9.94 -13.14
C LYS A 111 4.02 8.83 -12.14
N TYR A 112 2.78 8.36 -12.09
CA TYR A 112 2.38 7.22 -11.29
C TYR A 112 2.61 5.93 -12.07
N HIS A 113 3.26 4.96 -11.43
CA HIS A 113 3.33 3.59 -11.94
C HIS A 113 2.26 2.70 -11.31
N HIS A 114 1.82 1.71 -12.10
CA HIS A 114 0.77 0.79 -11.73
C HIS A 114 1.21 -0.64 -12.03
N PHE A 115 0.78 -1.58 -11.19
CA PHE A 115 0.94 -3.01 -11.44
C PHE A 115 -0.43 -3.67 -11.42
N ARG A 116 -0.74 -4.50 -12.41
CA ARG A 116 -2.05 -5.16 -12.55
C ARG A 116 -2.32 -6.18 -11.44
N THR A 117 -1.27 -6.70 -10.81
CA THR A 117 -1.32 -7.75 -9.80
C THR A 117 -0.37 -7.44 -8.64
N PRO A 118 -0.65 -7.97 -7.43
CA PRO A 118 -1.89 -8.63 -7.01
C PRO A 118 -3.09 -7.67 -6.95
N ARG A 119 -4.31 -8.18 -7.16
CA ARG A 119 -5.57 -7.42 -6.94
C ARG A 119 -5.97 -7.45 -5.46
N ASN A 120 -6.52 -6.37 -4.93
CA ASN A 120 -6.96 -6.26 -3.53
C ASN A 120 -8.34 -6.86 -3.23
N ASN A 121 -8.74 -7.88 -3.99
CA ASN A 121 -10.00 -8.62 -3.85
C ASN A 121 -9.79 -9.99 -3.18
N ARG A 122 -8.82 -10.07 -2.27
CA ARG A 122 -8.38 -11.30 -1.60
C ARG A 122 -8.10 -11.03 -0.11
N PRO A 123 -7.94 -12.06 0.74
CA PRO A 123 -7.70 -11.83 2.16
C PRO A 123 -6.45 -10.97 2.38
N VAL A 124 -6.55 -10.02 3.32
CA VAL A 124 -5.60 -8.93 3.51
C VAL A 124 -4.16 -9.42 3.64
N LEU A 125 -3.90 -10.47 4.43
CA LEU A 125 -2.55 -10.99 4.63
C LEU A 125 -1.94 -11.50 3.32
N PHE A 126 -2.69 -12.27 2.52
CA PHE A 126 -2.21 -12.76 1.22
C PHE A 126 -1.96 -11.62 0.23
N TYR A 127 -2.82 -10.61 0.23
CA TYR A 127 -2.60 -9.40 -0.56
C TYR A 127 -1.32 -8.69 -0.12
N THR A 128 -1.17 -8.42 1.18
CA THR A 128 -0.02 -7.72 1.74
C THR A 128 1.29 -8.41 1.39
N PHE A 129 1.39 -9.73 1.56
CA PHE A 129 2.61 -10.47 1.22
C PHE A 129 2.96 -10.39 -0.27
N GLN A 130 1.98 -10.50 -1.16
CA GLN A 130 2.22 -10.45 -2.61
C GLN A 130 2.51 -9.01 -3.06
N ALA A 131 1.81 -8.03 -2.53
CA ALA A 131 1.97 -6.63 -2.87
C ALA A 131 3.32 -6.09 -2.37
N ALA A 132 3.73 -6.50 -1.17
CA ALA A 132 5.03 -6.15 -0.59
C ALA A 132 6.19 -6.58 -1.48
N LYS A 133 6.12 -7.76 -2.12
CA LYS A 133 7.14 -8.22 -3.08
C LYS A 133 7.27 -7.28 -4.28
N VAL A 134 6.14 -6.86 -4.86
CA VAL A 134 6.12 -5.92 -6.00
C VAL A 134 6.69 -4.56 -5.60
N ILE A 135 6.29 -4.05 -4.43
CA ILE A 135 6.78 -2.76 -3.89
C ILE A 135 8.28 -2.84 -3.59
N ALA A 136 8.75 -3.92 -2.96
CA ALA A 136 10.17 -4.12 -2.63
C ALA A 136 11.03 -4.23 -3.89
N GLN A 137 10.57 -4.98 -4.91
CA GLN A 137 11.26 -5.06 -6.19
C GLN A 137 11.38 -3.67 -6.83
N ARG A 138 10.29 -2.89 -6.88
CA ARG A 138 10.32 -1.54 -7.45
C ARG A 138 11.25 -0.60 -6.65
N ALA A 139 11.25 -0.72 -5.33
CA ALA A 139 12.14 0.02 -4.45
C ALA A 139 13.61 -0.30 -4.75
N GLN A 140 13.94 -1.57 -4.97
CA GLN A 140 15.28 -2.03 -5.34
C GLN A 140 15.70 -1.53 -6.74
N GLU A 141 14.82 -1.67 -7.74
CA GLU A 141 15.06 -1.19 -9.11
C GLU A 141 15.40 0.31 -9.15
N GLN A 142 14.71 1.10 -8.34
CA GLN A 142 14.91 2.56 -8.23
C GLN A 142 15.93 2.95 -7.16
N LYS A 143 16.56 1.97 -6.49
CA LYS A 143 17.51 2.15 -5.38
C LYS A 143 17.01 3.13 -4.32
N VAL A 144 15.71 3.08 -3.98
CA VAL A 144 15.12 4.08 -3.07
C VAL A 144 15.65 3.95 -1.65
N ALA A 145 15.91 5.09 -1.00
CA ALA A 145 16.33 5.11 0.40
C ALA A 145 15.14 5.01 1.38
N LEU A 146 13.95 5.43 0.97
CA LEU A 146 12.76 5.42 1.81
C LEU A 146 11.53 4.92 1.04
N ILE A 147 10.68 4.14 1.70
CA ILE A 147 9.34 3.82 1.21
C ILE A 147 8.32 4.53 2.08
N HIS A 148 7.51 5.40 1.48
CA HIS A 148 6.35 6.03 2.12
C HIS A 148 5.09 5.24 1.76
N ALA A 149 4.66 4.35 2.64
CA ALA A 149 3.40 3.62 2.49
C ALA A 149 2.22 4.53 2.90
N ALA A 150 1.57 5.17 1.93
CA ALA A 150 0.47 6.08 2.22
C ALA A 150 -0.79 5.31 2.62
N SER A 151 -1.60 5.92 3.50
CA SER A 151 -2.79 5.30 4.11
C SER A 151 -3.69 4.59 3.09
N ASN A 152 -4.25 3.46 3.50
CA ASN A 152 -5.37 2.83 2.82
C ASN A 152 -6.65 3.68 3.03
N HIS A 153 -7.54 3.65 2.04
CA HIS A 153 -8.83 4.35 2.06
C HIS A 153 -9.83 3.75 3.08
N VAL A 154 -9.55 2.58 3.66
CA VAL A 154 -10.48 1.84 4.54
C VAL A 154 -10.60 2.46 5.95
N ASN A 155 -9.74 3.43 6.30
CA ASN A 155 -9.66 4.05 7.62
C ASN A 155 -10.17 5.50 7.69
N ALA A 156 -10.83 6.00 6.64
CA ALA A 156 -11.45 7.34 6.62
C ALA A 156 -12.98 7.23 6.56
#